data_AF-A0A382SH83-F1
#
_entry.id   AF-A0A382SH83-F1
#
_cell.length_a   1.000
_cell.length_b   1.000
_cell.length_c   1.000
_cell.angle_alpha   90.00
_cell.angle_beta   90.00
_cell.angle_gamma   90.00
#
_symmetry.space_group_name_H-M   'P 1'
#
loop_
_entity.id
_entity.type
_entity.pdbx_description
1 polymer ?
#
loop_
_entity_poly.entity_id
_entity_poly.type
_entity_poly.pdbx_seq_one_letter_code
_entity_poly.pdbx_strand_id
1 'polypeptide(L)'
;MKMSDQIEKLLPELGITYTREKFRLERLLVNDHLARPDSFQNSRNIISNQGMKTEWNLLLKNLRYVQDWLVKQLESSPKGYWSTQDGKVSLIIDGPIPINQLTFKPSTNSTTPNIIVWDKDGDERLSDEDLSVPFHIKGNRIIIDATWIANRVTKNSHPHTNPFPHGSLISVPTQFNLLIDPPISLISVKAHNALTGKSALLPKEKKQGNSPRHSNRPVFKSPSQAIEVWSSEVEIKKVRVIEHPIRIMPGVKIYMHPSASLIFRNRVFIEGTKLAPVSILPLKSDQTWGTVALHGAQTEGSIINNLNIKD
;
A
#
# COMPACT_ATOMS: atom_id res chain seq x y z
N MET A 1 3.83 -2.72 22.84
CA MET A 1 4.60 -3.55 23.79
C MET A 1 5.47 -4.48 22.96
N LYS A 2 6.79 -4.49 23.14
CA LYS A 2 7.70 -5.27 22.29
C LYS A 2 7.57 -6.76 22.63
N MET A 3 7.58 -7.64 21.63
CA MET A 3 7.43 -9.09 21.81
C MET A 3 8.52 -9.67 22.71
N SER A 4 9.74 -9.12 22.66
CA SER A 4 10.83 -9.45 23.58
C SER A 4 10.46 -9.21 25.04
N ASP A 5 9.78 -8.10 25.32
CA ASP A 5 9.43 -7.69 26.68
C ASP A 5 8.30 -8.55 27.24
N GLN A 6 7.41 -9.05 26.38
CA GLN A 6 6.37 -10.02 26.77
C GLN A 6 6.99 -11.37 27.11
N ILE A 7 7.92 -11.86 26.29
CA ILE A 7 8.59 -13.14 26.53
C ILE A 7 9.46 -13.07 27.79
N GLU A 8 10.15 -11.96 28.02
CA GLU A 8 10.96 -11.74 29.23
C GLU A 8 10.12 -11.76 30.51
N LYS A 9 8.89 -11.21 30.47
CA LYS A 9 7.94 -11.27 31.59
C LYS A 9 7.40 -12.68 31.84
N LEU A 10 7.26 -13.49 30.80
CA LEU A 10 6.74 -14.87 30.90
C LEU A 10 7.82 -15.87 31.32
N LEU A 11 9.11 -15.58 31.11
CA LEU A 11 10.20 -16.51 31.41
C LEU A 11 10.19 -17.07 32.85
N PRO A 12 9.97 -16.26 33.91
CA PRO A 12 9.90 -16.76 35.28
C PRO A 12 8.74 -17.74 35.51
N GLU A 13 7.58 -17.49 34.91
CA GLU A 13 6.37 -18.32 35.04
C GLU A 13 6.49 -19.63 34.24
N LEU A 14 7.14 -19.56 33.08
CA LEU A 14 7.51 -20.73 32.29
C LEU A 14 8.45 -21.64 33.06
N GLY A 15 9.40 -21.08 33.81
CA GLY A 15 10.29 -21.83 34.71
C GLY A 15 9.55 -22.71 35.73
N ILE A 16 8.43 -22.23 36.28
CA ILE A 16 7.56 -22.97 37.21
C ILE A 16 6.78 -24.08 36.48
N THR A 17 6.44 -23.86 35.22
CA THR A 17 5.74 -24.86 34.40
C THR A 17 6.68 -26.01 34.02
N TYR A 18 7.96 -25.72 33.78
CA TYR A 18 8.98 -26.72 33.43
C TYR A 18 9.37 -27.62 34.61
N THR A 19 9.28 -27.14 35.85
CA THR A 19 9.57 -27.94 37.05
C THR A 19 8.44 -28.90 37.44
N ARG A 20 7.20 -28.67 36.95
CA ARG A 20 6.02 -29.45 37.35
C ARG A 20 5.88 -30.81 36.66
N GLU A 21 6.45 -31.02 35.47
CA GLU A 21 6.42 -32.33 34.80
C GLU A 21 7.80 -32.73 34.27
N LYS A 22 8.58 -33.38 35.13
CA LYS A 22 9.94 -33.88 34.82
C LYS A 22 9.99 -34.86 33.62
N PHE A 23 8.84 -35.46 33.25
CA PHE A 23 8.70 -36.49 32.21
C PHE A 23 7.88 -36.06 30.98
N ARG A 24 7.36 -34.82 30.90
CA ARG A 24 6.57 -34.36 29.74
C ARG A 24 7.36 -34.42 28.42
N LEU A 25 8.68 -34.31 28.53
CA LEU A 25 9.62 -34.28 27.40
C LEU A 25 10.01 -35.67 26.89
N GLU A 26 9.80 -36.74 27.67
CA GLU A 26 9.97 -38.11 27.17
C GLU A 26 8.94 -38.44 26.08
N ARG A 27 7.70 -37.92 26.18
CA ARG A 27 6.67 -38.11 25.16
C ARG A 27 6.90 -37.34 23.86
N LEU A 28 7.56 -36.19 23.90
CA LEU A 28 7.90 -35.42 22.69
C LEU A 28 8.98 -36.13 21.87
N LEU A 29 9.91 -36.85 22.51
CA LEU A 29 10.98 -37.60 21.85
C LEU A 29 10.48 -38.85 21.13
N VAL A 30 9.49 -39.57 21.68
CA VAL A 30 8.99 -40.83 21.07
C VAL A 30 8.35 -40.59 19.69
N ASN A 31 7.76 -39.42 19.45
CA ASN A 31 7.19 -39.09 18.14
C ASN A 31 8.22 -38.55 17.11
N ASP A 32 9.39 -38.08 17.55
CA ASP A 32 10.41 -37.47 16.69
C ASP A 32 11.55 -38.46 16.34
N HIS A 33 11.62 -39.61 17.02
CA HIS A 33 12.59 -40.70 16.79
C HIS A 33 12.52 -41.32 15.38
N LEU A 34 11.49 -41.01 14.59
CA LEU A 34 11.37 -41.49 13.20
C LEU A 34 11.90 -40.50 12.14
N ALA A 35 12.33 -39.28 12.52
CA ALA A 35 12.63 -38.25 11.53
C ALA A 35 14.12 -38.06 11.20
N ARG A 36 15.04 -37.72 12.13
CA ARG A 36 16.48 -37.46 11.81
C ARG A 36 17.43 -37.65 13.00
N PRO A 37 18.61 -38.30 12.84
CA PRO A 37 19.61 -38.45 13.91
C PRO A 37 20.33 -37.15 14.32
N ASP A 38 20.39 -36.17 13.43
CA ASP A 38 21.23 -34.96 13.59
C ASP A 38 20.66 -33.96 14.62
N SER A 39 19.38 -34.13 15.00
CA SER A 39 18.70 -33.29 16.00
C SER A 39 19.02 -33.69 17.45
N PHE A 40 19.69 -34.82 17.68
CA PHE A 40 19.94 -35.37 19.02
C PHE A 40 20.91 -34.57 19.90
N GLN A 41 21.86 -33.84 19.31
CA GLN A 41 22.77 -33.03 20.11
C GLN A 41 22.14 -31.70 20.57
N ASN A 42 21.29 -31.09 19.74
CA ASN A 42 20.56 -29.88 20.12
C ASN A 42 19.38 -30.18 21.06
N SER A 43 18.72 -31.34 20.92
CA SER A 43 17.57 -31.70 21.74
C SER A 43 17.92 -32.02 23.21
N ARG A 44 19.13 -32.52 23.50
CA ARG A 44 19.55 -32.83 24.90
C ARG A 44 19.57 -31.61 25.81
N ASN A 45 19.83 -30.41 25.28
CA ASN A 45 19.81 -29.18 26.08
C ASN A 45 18.37 -28.80 26.50
N ILE A 46 17.38 -29.05 25.64
CA ILE A 46 15.96 -28.70 25.85
C ILE A 46 15.29 -29.56 26.93
N ILE A 47 15.89 -30.70 27.32
CA ILE A 47 15.33 -31.64 28.30
C ILE A 47 15.56 -31.16 29.75
N SER A 48 16.48 -30.20 29.96
CA SER A 48 16.76 -29.63 31.28
C SER A 48 16.21 -28.22 31.41
N ASN A 49 15.82 -27.83 32.63
CA ASN A 49 15.44 -26.45 32.94
C ASN A 49 16.51 -25.44 32.51
N GLN A 50 17.79 -25.82 32.63
CA GLN A 50 18.93 -24.96 32.28
C GLN A 50 19.09 -24.79 30.77
N GLY A 51 18.96 -25.85 29.98
CA GLY A 51 19.07 -25.71 28.53
C GLY A 51 17.81 -25.15 27.89
N MET A 52 16.61 -25.37 28.45
CA MET A 52 15.42 -24.57 28.10
C MET A 52 15.64 -23.08 28.33
N LYS A 53 16.12 -22.71 29.52
CA LYS A 53 16.47 -21.31 29.83
C LYS A 53 17.50 -20.75 28.85
N THR A 54 18.45 -21.58 28.41
CA THR A 54 19.47 -21.20 27.41
C THR A 54 18.85 -20.94 26.04
N GLU A 55 17.98 -21.83 25.54
CA GLU A 55 17.28 -21.66 24.26
C GLU A 55 16.36 -20.42 24.26
N TRP A 56 15.62 -20.20 25.36
CA TRP A 56 14.78 -19.01 25.50
C TRP A 56 15.59 -17.71 25.54
N ASN A 57 16.74 -17.71 26.22
CA ASN A 57 17.66 -16.57 26.21
C ASN A 57 18.24 -16.33 24.81
N LEU A 58 18.54 -17.40 24.06
CA LEU A 58 19.00 -17.30 22.67
C LEU A 58 17.91 -16.73 21.76
N LEU A 59 16.66 -17.20 21.90
CA LEU A 59 15.51 -16.65 21.20
C LEU A 59 15.33 -15.16 21.52
N LEU A 60 15.35 -14.77 22.80
CA LEU A 60 15.26 -13.37 23.23
C LEU A 60 16.37 -12.52 22.62
N LYS A 61 17.61 -13.01 22.62
CA LYS A 61 18.75 -12.34 21.99
C LYS A 61 18.52 -12.15 20.49
N ASN A 62 18.02 -13.18 19.80
CA ASN A 62 17.71 -13.11 18.37
C ASN A 62 16.56 -12.15 18.08
N LEU A 63 15.51 -12.15 18.88
CA LEU A 63 14.39 -11.22 18.74
C LEU A 63 14.82 -9.77 18.93
N ARG A 64 15.65 -9.50 19.95
CA ARG A 64 16.24 -8.16 20.17
C ARG A 64 17.11 -7.75 18.99
N TYR A 65 17.98 -8.65 18.52
CA TYR A 65 18.81 -8.40 17.35
C TYR A 65 17.98 -8.07 16.10
N VAL A 66 16.95 -8.86 15.79
CA VAL A 66 16.06 -8.62 14.64
C VAL A 66 15.30 -7.30 14.80
N GLN A 67 14.80 -7.01 16.00
CA GLN A 67 14.11 -5.75 16.29
C GLN A 67 15.03 -4.54 16.09
N ASP A 68 16.23 -4.57 16.67
CA ASP A 68 17.19 -3.46 16.55
C ASP A 68 17.65 -3.28 15.11
N TRP A 69 17.85 -4.39 14.39
CA TRP A 69 18.12 -4.36 12.95
C TRP A 69 16.96 -3.74 12.18
N LEU A 70 15.71 -4.17 12.42
CA LEU A 70 14.52 -3.63 11.76
C LEU A 70 14.35 -2.13 12.04
N VAL A 71 14.43 -1.70 13.30
CA VAL A 71 14.35 -0.28 13.67
C VAL A 71 15.43 0.51 12.94
N LYS A 72 16.68 0.03 12.96
CA LYS A 72 17.78 0.67 12.22
C LYS A 72 17.50 0.79 10.72
N GLN A 73 16.93 -0.25 10.10
CA GLN A 73 16.53 -0.18 8.70
C GLN A 73 15.42 0.85 8.48
N LEU A 74 14.29 0.73 9.19
CA LEU A 74 13.11 1.57 9.01
C LEU A 74 13.38 3.05 9.32
N GLU A 75 14.30 3.34 10.22
CA GLU A 75 14.71 4.70 10.58
C GLU A 75 15.85 5.28 9.73
N SER A 76 16.41 4.48 8.81
CA SER A 76 17.49 4.95 7.95
C SER A 76 17.02 6.10 7.05
N SER A 77 17.99 6.95 6.66
CA SER A 77 17.72 8.06 5.76
C SER A 77 17.29 7.53 4.38
N PRO A 78 16.34 8.19 3.70
CA PRO A 78 15.95 7.81 2.36
C PRO A 78 17.17 7.94 1.44
N LYS A 79 17.49 6.86 0.71
CA LYS A 79 18.63 6.82 -0.21
C LYS A 79 18.13 6.92 -1.64
N GLY A 80 18.59 7.96 -2.34
CA GLY A 80 18.24 8.20 -3.72
C GLY A 80 19.11 9.29 -4.34
N TYR A 81 18.93 9.50 -5.63
CA TYR A 81 19.70 10.43 -6.45
C TYR A 81 18.75 11.13 -7.40
N TRP A 82 19.15 12.29 -7.91
CA TRP A 82 18.40 12.95 -8.97
C TRP A 82 19.32 13.58 -9.99
N SER A 83 18.81 13.75 -11.21
CA SER A 83 19.44 14.54 -12.25
C SER A 83 18.38 15.22 -13.11
N THR A 84 18.81 16.23 -13.86
CA THR A 84 17.95 17.00 -14.76
C THR A 84 18.59 17.03 -16.13
N GLN A 85 17.82 16.71 -17.16
CA GLN A 85 18.24 16.81 -18.56
C GLN A 85 17.02 17.13 -19.41
N ASP A 86 17.10 18.15 -20.27
CA ASP A 86 16.07 18.49 -21.27
C ASP A 86 14.63 18.60 -20.70
N GLY A 87 14.49 19.22 -19.51
CA GLY A 87 13.20 19.39 -18.83
C GLY A 87 12.68 18.16 -18.08
N LYS A 88 13.37 17.01 -18.20
CA LYS A 88 13.11 15.78 -17.45
C LYS A 88 13.88 15.77 -16.13
N VAL A 89 13.22 15.31 -15.07
CA VAL A 89 13.83 15.00 -13.78
C VAL A 89 13.91 13.49 -13.63
N SER A 90 15.11 12.94 -13.68
CA SER A 90 15.33 11.51 -13.41
C SER A 90 15.59 11.32 -11.92
N LEU A 91 14.70 10.60 -11.25
CA LEU A 91 14.76 10.27 -9.83
C LEU A 91 15.15 8.80 -9.65
N ILE A 92 16.19 8.53 -8.88
CA ILE A 92 16.65 7.16 -8.62
C ILE A 92 16.45 6.83 -7.16
N ILE A 93 15.63 5.83 -6.88
CA ILE A 93 15.42 5.28 -5.54
C ILE A 93 16.35 4.09 -5.36
N ASP A 94 17.24 4.16 -4.38
CA ASP A 94 18.32 3.19 -4.18
C ASP A 94 18.34 2.73 -2.73
N GLY A 95 17.38 1.90 -2.34
CA GLY A 95 17.37 1.34 -1.00
C GLY A 95 16.03 0.75 -0.60
N PRO A 96 15.97 0.20 0.62
CA PRO A 96 14.78 -0.48 1.09
C PRO A 96 13.69 0.46 1.60
N ILE A 97 13.96 1.75 1.73
CA ILE A 97 13.06 2.72 2.34
C ILE A 97 12.26 3.44 1.25
N PRO A 98 10.92 3.38 1.29
CA PRO A 98 10.10 4.17 0.40
C PRO A 98 10.31 5.66 0.67
N ILE A 99 10.40 6.42 -0.41
CA ILE A 99 10.55 7.88 -0.36
C ILE A 99 9.17 8.49 -0.60
N ASN A 100 8.79 9.51 0.15
CA ASN A 100 7.61 10.33 -0.15
C ASN A 100 7.94 11.83 -0.04
N GLN A 101 6.94 12.67 -0.37
CA GLN A 101 7.00 14.13 -0.24
C GLN A 101 8.27 14.73 -0.83
N LEU A 102 8.60 14.35 -2.08
CA LEU A 102 9.74 14.95 -2.76
C LEU A 102 9.52 16.45 -2.85
N THR A 103 10.44 17.20 -2.25
CA THR A 103 10.40 18.65 -2.27
C THR A 103 11.45 19.15 -3.23
N PHE A 104 10.99 19.65 -4.37
CA PHE A 104 11.82 20.30 -5.36
C PHE A 104 11.98 21.77 -4.99
N LYS A 105 13.24 22.24 -4.98
CA LYS A 105 13.58 23.64 -4.84
C LYS A 105 14.01 24.17 -6.22
N PRO A 106 13.16 24.93 -6.91
CA PRO A 106 13.50 25.55 -8.18
C PRO A 106 14.53 26.68 -8.01
N SER A 107 15.20 27.02 -9.11
CA SER A 107 15.97 28.27 -9.23
C SER A 107 15.07 29.51 -9.15
N THR A 108 15.62 30.66 -8.76
CA THR A 108 14.85 31.89 -8.48
C THR A 108 14.04 32.41 -9.67
N ASN A 109 14.44 32.08 -10.90
CA ASN A 109 13.77 32.51 -12.13
C ASN A 109 13.01 31.36 -12.81
N SER A 110 12.80 30.23 -12.12
CA SER A 110 12.08 29.10 -12.68
C SER A 110 10.58 29.39 -12.75
N THR A 111 9.96 28.96 -13.84
CA THR A 111 8.50 28.92 -13.96
C THR A 111 7.90 27.90 -12.99
N THR A 112 6.64 28.14 -12.63
CA THR A 112 5.82 27.18 -11.90
C THR A 112 5.33 26.11 -12.88
N PRO A 113 5.47 24.81 -12.57
CA PRO A 113 4.94 23.76 -13.43
C PRO A 113 3.41 23.76 -13.37
N ASN A 114 2.78 23.54 -14.53
CA ASN A 114 1.35 23.30 -14.66
C ASN A 114 1.05 21.82 -14.43
N ILE A 115 1.94 20.95 -14.94
CA ILE A 115 1.80 19.51 -14.85
C ILE A 115 3.15 18.85 -14.56
N ILE A 116 3.07 17.76 -13.81
CA ILE A 116 4.17 16.84 -13.58
C ILE A 116 3.62 15.45 -13.87
N VAL A 117 4.21 14.73 -14.81
CA VAL A 117 3.82 13.35 -15.12
C VAL A 117 5.01 12.42 -14.90
N TRP A 118 4.70 11.17 -14.56
CA TRP A 118 5.66 10.07 -14.64
C TRP A 118 5.58 9.47 -16.04
N ASP A 119 6.70 9.57 -16.76
CA ASP A 119 6.98 8.97 -18.06
C ASP A 119 6.93 7.44 -17.92
N LYS A 120 5.75 6.89 -18.19
CA LYS A 120 5.42 5.50 -17.85
C LYS A 120 5.83 4.56 -18.98
N ASP A 121 5.67 5.00 -20.22
CA ASP A 121 6.04 4.25 -21.42
C ASP A 121 7.50 4.47 -21.81
N GLY A 122 8.16 5.50 -21.28
CA GLY A 122 9.58 5.76 -21.45
C GLY A 122 9.92 6.41 -22.78
N ASP A 123 8.95 7.05 -23.45
CA ASP A 123 9.12 7.66 -24.76
C ASP A 123 9.66 9.12 -24.69
N GLU A 124 9.78 9.64 -23.47
CA GLU A 124 10.26 10.98 -23.14
C GLU A 124 9.36 12.12 -23.64
N ARG A 125 8.08 11.84 -23.92
CA ARG A 125 7.09 12.81 -24.40
C ARG A 125 5.86 12.77 -23.52
N LEU A 126 5.22 13.92 -23.36
CA LEU A 126 3.93 13.97 -22.68
C LEU A 126 2.88 13.26 -23.54
N SER A 127 2.29 12.20 -23.01
CA SER A 127 1.27 11.39 -23.68
C SER A 127 0.08 11.07 -22.76
N ASP A 128 -0.98 10.50 -23.31
CA ASP A 128 -2.13 10.05 -22.50
C ASP A 128 -1.81 8.74 -21.74
N GLU A 129 -0.74 8.06 -22.13
CA GLU A 129 -0.19 6.85 -21.52
C GLU A 129 0.53 7.16 -20.19
N ASP A 130 0.93 8.41 -19.99
CA ASP A 130 1.63 8.90 -18.81
C ASP A 130 0.73 9.05 -17.59
N LEU A 131 1.36 8.96 -16.41
CA LEU A 131 0.65 9.11 -15.15
C LEU A 131 0.88 10.50 -14.56
N SER A 132 -0.17 11.33 -14.54
CA SER A 132 -0.14 12.61 -13.82
C SER A 132 0.13 12.39 -12.32
N VAL A 133 1.15 13.06 -11.80
CA VAL A 133 1.60 12.97 -10.42
C VAL A 133 1.13 14.21 -9.66
N PRO A 134 0.33 14.07 -8.60
CA PRO A 134 -0.16 15.22 -7.84
C PRO A 134 1.00 15.96 -7.16
N PHE A 135 0.91 17.28 -7.15
CA PHE A 135 1.84 18.14 -6.44
C PHE A 135 1.14 19.40 -5.95
N HIS A 136 1.74 20.07 -4.95
CA HIS A 136 1.31 21.39 -4.50
C HIS A 136 2.51 22.30 -4.27
N ILE A 137 2.24 23.60 -4.23
CA ILE A 137 3.28 24.63 -4.06
C ILE A 137 3.18 25.19 -2.65
N LYS A 138 4.33 25.28 -1.98
CA LYS A 138 4.45 25.91 -0.65
C LYS A 138 5.60 26.90 -0.64
N GLY A 139 5.29 28.17 -0.87
CA GLY A 139 6.31 29.21 -1.13
C GLY A 139 7.05 28.89 -2.44
N ASN A 140 8.39 28.99 -2.44
CA ASN A 140 9.23 28.62 -3.60
C ASN A 140 9.63 27.13 -3.58
N ARG A 141 8.69 26.23 -3.28
CA ARG A 141 8.94 24.79 -3.23
C ARG A 141 7.77 24.07 -3.87
N ILE A 142 8.09 23.09 -4.70
CA ILE A 142 7.11 22.18 -5.30
C ILE A 142 7.20 20.88 -4.50
N ILE A 143 6.09 20.45 -3.92
CA ILE A 143 5.99 19.24 -3.10
C ILE A 143 5.19 18.21 -3.91
N ILE A 144 5.84 17.11 -4.26
CA ILE A 144 5.23 16.01 -5.00
C ILE A 144 4.56 15.04 -4.02
N ASP A 145 3.25 14.85 -4.19
CA ASP A 145 2.38 14.10 -3.28
C ASP A 145 2.28 12.62 -3.65
N ALA A 146 3.42 11.99 -3.88
CA ALA A 146 3.52 10.57 -4.17
C ALA A 146 4.57 9.88 -3.29
N THR A 147 4.57 8.54 -3.36
CA THR A 147 5.51 7.65 -2.70
C THR A 147 6.16 6.76 -3.75
N TRP A 148 7.48 6.63 -3.69
CA TRP A 148 8.29 5.86 -4.62
C TRP A 148 9.08 4.79 -3.88
N ILE A 149 9.25 3.63 -4.52
CA ILE A 149 10.00 2.51 -3.95
C ILE A 149 10.94 1.91 -5.00
N ALA A 150 12.11 1.48 -4.55
CA ALA A 150 13.02 0.69 -5.37
C ALA A 150 12.42 -0.69 -5.66
N ASN A 151 12.60 -1.18 -6.89
CA ASN A 151 12.28 -2.53 -7.29
C ASN A 151 12.86 -3.55 -6.30
N ARG A 152 12.08 -4.60 -6.01
CA ARG A 152 12.54 -5.78 -5.27
C ARG A 152 12.69 -6.95 -6.21
N VAL A 153 13.85 -7.57 -6.17
CA VAL A 153 14.17 -8.73 -7.01
C VAL A 153 14.73 -9.85 -6.15
N THR A 154 14.45 -11.09 -6.51
CA THR A 154 15.04 -12.25 -5.87
C THR A 154 16.47 -12.41 -6.39
N LYS A 155 17.44 -12.43 -5.47
CA LYS A 155 18.80 -12.80 -5.79
C LYS A 155 18.88 -14.32 -5.85
N ASN A 156 18.83 -14.89 -7.05
CA ASN A 156 19.06 -16.32 -7.25
C ASN A 156 20.55 -16.61 -7.19
N SER A 157 20.98 -17.43 -6.23
CA SER A 157 22.36 -17.89 -6.11
C SER A 157 22.70 -19.03 -7.09
N HIS A 158 21.71 -19.77 -7.60
CA HIS A 158 21.91 -20.88 -8.55
C HIS A 158 20.71 -21.01 -9.53
N PRO A 159 20.78 -20.50 -10.76
CA PRO A 159 19.63 -20.44 -11.68
C PRO A 159 19.18 -21.79 -12.27
N HIS A 160 19.93 -22.88 -12.10
CA HIS A 160 19.69 -24.13 -12.84
C HIS A 160 19.46 -25.41 -12.01
N THR A 161 19.50 -25.37 -10.67
CA THR A 161 19.52 -26.61 -9.87
C THR A 161 18.50 -26.68 -8.74
N ASN A 162 17.63 -25.69 -8.56
CA ASN A 162 16.63 -25.76 -7.49
C ASN A 162 15.27 -25.16 -7.91
N PRO A 163 14.20 -25.98 -8.01
CA PRO A 163 12.86 -25.50 -8.35
C PRO A 163 12.19 -24.66 -7.25
N PHE A 164 12.79 -24.60 -6.05
CA PHE A 164 12.34 -23.75 -4.94
C PHE A 164 13.48 -22.83 -4.46
N PRO A 165 13.84 -21.80 -5.23
CA PRO A 165 14.89 -20.89 -4.82
C PRO A 165 14.42 -20.06 -3.61
N HIS A 166 14.96 -20.35 -2.42
CA HIS A 166 14.90 -19.48 -1.25
C HIS A 166 15.82 -18.25 -1.45
N GLY A 167 15.60 -17.50 -2.53
CA GLY A 167 16.39 -16.32 -2.88
C GLY A 167 16.11 -15.16 -1.93
N SER A 168 17.16 -14.47 -1.47
CA SER A 168 16.99 -13.24 -0.69
C SER A 168 16.43 -12.13 -1.57
N LEU A 169 15.41 -11.41 -1.08
CA LEU A 169 14.90 -10.22 -1.75
C LEU A 169 15.88 -9.07 -1.54
N ILE A 170 16.35 -8.49 -2.64
CA ILE A 170 17.22 -7.31 -2.63
C ILE A 170 16.51 -6.14 -3.32
N SER A 171 16.79 -4.92 -2.87
CA SER A 171 16.40 -3.71 -3.61
C SER A 171 17.45 -3.38 -4.65
N VAL A 172 17.01 -2.97 -5.83
CA VAL A 172 17.87 -2.50 -6.91
C VAL A 172 17.58 -1.04 -7.24
N PRO A 173 18.58 -0.20 -7.56
CA PRO A 173 18.36 1.19 -7.95
C PRO A 173 17.31 1.27 -9.06
N THR A 174 16.26 2.05 -8.83
CA THR A 174 15.10 2.15 -9.74
C THR A 174 14.89 3.60 -10.13
N GLN A 175 14.81 3.86 -11.44
CA GLN A 175 14.71 5.18 -12.01
C GLN A 175 13.27 5.50 -12.40
N PHE A 176 12.77 6.64 -11.93
CA PHE A 176 11.50 7.22 -12.33
C PHE A 176 11.80 8.52 -13.08
N ASN A 177 11.36 8.62 -14.32
CA ASN A 177 11.52 9.83 -15.12
C ASN A 177 10.27 10.70 -14.97
N LEU A 178 10.44 11.94 -14.53
CA LEU A 178 9.35 12.89 -14.42
C LEU A 178 9.47 13.92 -15.54
N LEU A 179 8.43 14.07 -16.34
CA LEU A 179 8.30 15.14 -17.33
C LEU A 179 7.53 16.29 -16.68
N ILE A 180 8.05 17.50 -16.81
CA ILE A 180 7.54 18.69 -16.15
C ILE A 180 7.28 19.76 -17.21
N ASP A 181 6.07 20.30 -17.23
CA ASP A 181 5.68 21.35 -18.17
C ASP A 181 5.00 22.54 -17.45
N PRO A 182 5.48 23.78 -17.62
CA PRO A 182 6.74 24.14 -18.29
C PRO A 182 7.98 23.58 -17.58
N PRO A 183 9.07 23.27 -18.31
CA PRO A 183 10.31 22.77 -17.73
C PRO A 183 10.86 23.64 -16.60
N ILE A 184 11.40 23.01 -15.55
CA ILE A 184 11.95 23.71 -14.38
C ILE A 184 13.43 23.39 -14.16
N SER A 185 14.16 24.39 -13.68
CA SER A 185 15.56 24.23 -13.26
C SER A 185 15.64 24.04 -11.75
N LEU A 186 16.10 22.86 -11.30
CA LEU A 186 16.18 22.49 -9.89
C LEU A 186 17.56 22.78 -9.28
N ILE A 187 17.55 23.38 -8.08
CA ILE A 187 18.75 23.55 -7.24
C ILE A 187 18.94 22.33 -6.34
N SER A 188 17.87 21.85 -5.71
CA SER A 188 17.94 20.71 -4.81
C SER A 188 16.63 19.93 -4.75
N VAL A 189 16.77 18.65 -4.41
CA VAL A 189 15.66 17.74 -4.13
C VAL A 189 15.83 17.22 -2.71
N LYS A 190 14.76 17.32 -1.92
CA LYS A 190 14.67 16.76 -0.58
C LYS A 190 13.66 15.62 -0.58
N ALA A 191 13.97 14.53 0.11
CA ALA A 191 13.18 13.33 0.21
C ALA A 191 12.85 13.02 1.66
N HIS A 192 11.66 12.48 1.91
CA HIS A 192 11.25 12.01 3.23
C HIS A 192 11.17 10.48 3.24
N ASN A 193 11.58 9.88 4.36
CA ASN A 193 11.31 8.48 4.66
C ASN A 193 9.81 8.34 4.91
N ALA A 194 9.10 7.59 4.07
CA ALA A 194 7.64 7.49 4.12
C ALA A 194 7.10 6.85 5.40
N LEU A 195 7.95 6.15 6.17
CA LEU A 195 7.58 5.43 7.38
C LEU A 195 7.77 6.28 8.64
N THR A 196 8.81 7.13 8.66
CA THR A 196 9.21 7.88 9.86
C THR A 196 9.08 9.40 9.71
N GLY A 197 8.94 9.91 8.49
CA GLY A 197 8.95 11.34 8.18
C GLY A 197 10.34 11.99 8.26
N LYS A 198 11.38 11.26 8.66
CA LYS A 198 12.77 11.76 8.65
C LYS A 198 13.16 12.14 7.23
N SER A 199 13.91 13.22 7.08
CA SER A 199 14.16 13.82 5.77
C SER A 199 15.64 13.96 5.46
N ALA A 200 16.00 13.84 4.18
CA ALA A 200 17.37 14.01 3.70
C ALA A 200 17.39 14.73 2.34
N LEU A 201 18.48 15.44 2.06
CA LEU A 201 18.75 15.96 0.71
C LEU A 201 19.26 14.83 -0.17
N LEU A 202 18.75 14.77 -1.41
CA LEU A 202 19.24 13.82 -2.39
C LEU A 202 20.42 14.44 -3.18
N PRO A 203 21.54 13.73 -3.35
CA PRO A 203 22.64 14.16 -4.20
C PRO A 203 22.22 14.29 -5.67
N LYS A 204 22.76 15.31 -6.34
CA LYS A 204 22.58 15.54 -7.78
C LYS A 204 23.66 14.74 -8.53
N GLU A 205 23.31 13.59 -9.09
CA GLU A 205 24.25 12.70 -9.77
C GLU A 205 23.60 12.05 -10.99
N LYS A 206 24.36 11.97 -12.10
CA LYS A 206 23.99 11.16 -13.27
C LYS A 206 24.30 9.70 -12.98
N LYS A 207 23.41 9.04 -12.25
CA LYS A 207 23.43 7.59 -12.01
C LYS A 207 22.43 6.92 -12.95
N GLN A 208 22.65 5.66 -13.32
CA GLN A 208 21.64 4.87 -14.02
C GLN A 208 20.89 4.00 -13.01
N GLY A 209 19.56 3.96 -13.13
CA GLY A 209 18.71 3.01 -12.42
C GLY A 209 17.99 2.07 -13.39
N ASN A 210 17.47 0.97 -12.87
CA ASN A 210 16.61 0.07 -13.63
C ASN A 210 15.25 0.72 -13.82
N SER A 211 14.58 0.43 -14.94
CA SER A 211 13.18 0.82 -15.12
C SER A 211 12.30 0.18 -14.04
N PRO A 212 11.23 0.86 -13.58
CA PRO A 212 10.32 0.29 -12.61
C PRO A 212 9.64 -0.95 -13.21
N ARG A 213 9.41 -1.98 -12.39
CA ARG A 213 8.59 -3.13 -12.82
C ARG A 213 7.16 -2.68 -13.08
N HIS A 214 6.40 -3.45 -13.88
CA HIS A 214 5.04 -3.08 -14.30
C HIS A 214 4.09 -2.65 -13.16
N SER A 215 4.22 -3.23 -11.97
CA SER A 215 3.44 -2.89 -10.77
C SER A 215 4.09 -1.83 -9.87
N ASN A 216 5.36 -1.50 -10.08
CA ASN A 216 6.07 -0.48 -9.32
C ASN A 216 5.86 0.90 -9.96
N ARG A 217 4.74 1.53 -9.62
CA ARG A 217 4.38 2.88 -10.03
C ARG A 217 4.41 3.84 -8.84
N PRO A 218 4.60 5.16 -9.03
CA PRO A 218 4.40 6.14 -7.97
C PRO A 218 3.02 5.95 -7.32
N VAL A 219 2.99 5.90 -5.99
CA VAL A 219 1.77 5.68 -5.22
C VAL A 219 1.32 6.99 -4.59
N PHE A 220 0.13 7.43 -4.92
CA PHE A 220 -0.48 8.64 -4.37
C PHE A 220 -1.96 8.40 -4.10
N LYS A 221 -2.54 9.21 -3.22
CA LYS A 221 -3.99 9.17 -3.01
C LYS A 221 -4.64 9.68 -4.29
N SER A 222 -5.49 8.87 -4.90
CA SER A 222 -6.39 9.38 -5.93
C SER A 222 -7.16 10.55 -5.36
N PRO A 223 -7.36 11.64 -6.12
CA PRO A 223 -8.25 12.71 -5.68
C PRO A 223 -9.58 12.07 -5.29
N SER A 224 -10.03 12.35 -4.07
CA SER A 224 -11.36 11.94 -3.61
C SER A 224 -12.36 12.54 -4.59
N GLN A 225 -12.91 11.73 -5.50
CA GLN A 225 -14.03 12.15 -6.32
C GLN A 225 -15.11 12.68 -5.36
N ALA A 226 -15.63 13.88 -5.63
CA ALA A 226 -16.71 14.43 -4.83
C ALA A 226 -17.87 13.41 -4.83
N ILE A 227 -18.33 13.04 -3.63
CA ILE A 227 -19.42 12.08 -3.49
C ILE A 227 -20.72 12.84 -3.80
N GLU A 228 -21.43 12.45 -4.87
CA GLU A 228 -22.79 12.95 -5.10
C GLU A 228 -23.67 12.48 -3.94
N VAL A 229 -24.49 13.37 -3.38
CA VAL A 229 -25.40 13.03 -2.26
C VAL A 229 -26.84 13.21 -2.71
N TRP A 230 -27.62 12.13 -2.64
CA TRP A 230 -29.07 12.19 -2.78
C TRP A 230 -29.69 12.23 -1.39
N SER A 231 -30.31 13.36 -1.06
CA SER A 231 -31.00 13.60 0.20
C SER A 231 -32.51 13.82 0.05
N SER A 232 -33.03 13.79 -1.18
CA SER A 232 -34.43 13.96 -1.51
C SER A 232 -34.85 12.94 -2.57
N GLU A 233 -36.14 12.92 -2.90
CA GLU A 233 -36.66 12.06 -3.95
C GLU A 233 -36.00 12.37 -5.31
N VAL A 234 -35.76 11.33 -6.12
CA VAL A 234 -35.08 11.42 -7.42
C VAL A 234 -35.89 10.69 -8.48
N GLU A 235 -36.12 11.31 -9.62
CA GLU A 235 -36.74 10.66 -10.78
C GLU A 235 -35.68 10.23 -11.81
N ILE A 236 -35.83 9.00 -12.30
CA ILE A 236 -34.99 8.43 -13.36
C ILE A 236 -35.85 8.22 -14.60
N LYS A 237 -35.69 9.10 -15.60
CA LYS A 237 -36.54 9.15 -16.79
C LYS A 237 -36.13 8.17 -17.90
N LYS A 238 -34.85 7.81 -17.94
CA LYS A 238 -34.22 6.94 -18.96
C LYS A 238 -33.03 6.22 -18.34
N VAL A 239 -32.15 5.64 -19.14
CA VAL A 239 -30.86 5.12 -18.63
C VAL A 239 -30.03 6.26 -18.05
N ARG A 240 -29.73 6.18 -16.74
CA ARG A 240 -28.79 7.05 -16.02
C ARG A 240 -27.59 6.23 -15.57
N VAL A 241 -26.40 6.62 -16.02
CA VAL A 241 -25.14 6.02 -15.61
C VAL A 241 -24.43 6.99 -14.67
N ILE A 242 -23.99 6.50 -13.51
CA ILE A 242 -23.26 7.27 -12.50
C ILE A 242 -21.84 6.73 -12.41
N GLU A 243 -20.86 7.54 -12.83
CA GLU A 243 -19.44 7.14 -12.95
C GLU A 243 -18.56 7.64 -11.80
N HIS A 244 -19.15 8.36 -10.84
CA HIS A 244 -18.51 8.85 -9.63
C HIS A 244 -19.18 8.28 -8.37
N PRO A 245 -18.53 8.35 -7.20
CA PRO A 245 -19.09 7.81 -5.97
C PRO A 245 -20.38 8.54 -5.59
N ILE A 246 -21.35 7.81 -5.06
CA ILE A 246 -22.64 8.37 -4.67
C ILE A 246 -23.10 7.83 -3.33
N ARG A 247 -23.70 8.70 -2.52
CA ARG A 247 -24.35 8.37 -1.25
C ARG A 247 -25.84 8.70 -1.34
N ILE A 248 -26.67 7.72 -1.01
CA ILE A 248 -28.13 7.83 -1.00
C ILE A 248 -28.58 7.76 0.45
N MET A 249 -29.10 8.87 0.96
CA MET A 249 -29.44 9.06 2.37
C MET A 249 -30.68 8.24 2.78
N PRO A 250 -30.87 7.94 4.08
CA PRO A 250 -32.04 7.23 4.57
C PRO A 250 -33.36 7.87 4.11
N GLY A 251 -34.34 7.04 3.74
CA GLY A 251 -35.69 7.48 3.36
C GLY A 251 -35.83 8.04 1.93
N VAL A 252 -34.74 8.15 1.16
CA VAL A 252 -34.81 8.58 -0.24
C VAL A 252 -35.61 7.59 -1.08
N LYS A 253 -36.53 8.13 -1.90
CA LYS A 253 -37.27 7.38 -2.91
C LYS A 253 -36.76 7.71 -4.30
N ILE A 254 -36.51 6.68 -5.09
CA ILE A 254 -36.06 6.78 -6.47
C ILE A 254 -37.21 6.28 -7.34
N TYR A 255 -37.84 7.19 -8.08
CA TYR A 255 -38.94 6.88 -8.98
C TYR A 255 -38.42 6.59 -10.38
N MET A 256 -38.68 5.38 -10.86
CA MET A 256 -38.23 4.90 -12.16
C MET A 256 -39.36 5.03 -13.18
N HIS A 257 -39.11 5.72 -14.28
CA HIS A 257 -40.02 5.74 -15.42
C HIS A 257 -40.05 4.38 -16.15
N PRO A 258 -41.07 4.13 -16.99
CA PRO A 258 -41.09 2.96 -17.86
C PRO A 258 -39.79 2.78 -18.64
N SER A 259 -39.23 1.57 -18.61
CA SER A 259 -37.94 1.23 -19.27
C SER A 259 -36.69 1.99 -18.76
N ALA A 260 -36.79 2.79 -17.69
CA ALA A 260 -35.65 3.52 -17.15
C ALA A 260 -34.68 2.58 -16.43
N SER A 261 -33.38 2.85 -16.51
CA SER A 261 -32.34 2.05 -15.84
C SER A 261 -31.37 2.94 -15.08
N LEU A 262 -30.86 2.47 -13.95
CA LEU A 262 -29.90 3.16 -13.10
C LEU A 262 -28.64 2.30 -12.94
N ILE A 263 -27.53 2.73 -13.51
CA ILE A 263 -26.28 1.95 -13.52
C ILE A 263 -25.21 2.72 -12.75
N PHE A 264 -24.71 2.14 -11.68
CA PHE A 264 -23.57 2.64 -10.91
C PHE A 264 -22.29 1.98 -11.43
N ARG A 265 -21.34 2.78 -11.92
CA ARG A 265 -20.01 2.34 -12.34
C ARG A 265 -18.92 2.64 -11.33
N ASN A 266 -19.29 3.17 -10.17
CA ASN A 266 -18.39 3.52 -9.08
C ASN A 266 -19.07 3.19 -7.73
N ARG A 267 -18.39 3.45 -6.60
CA ARG A 267 -18.87 3.10 -5.26
C ARG A 267 -20.23 3.75 -4.95
N VAL A 268 -21.18 2.93 -4.53
CA VAL A 268 -22.50 3.37 -4.07
C VAL A 268 -22.65 3.09 -2.57
N PHE A 269 -23.13 4.08 -1.83
CA PHE A 269 -23.47 3.97 -0.41
C PHE A 269 -24.98 4.20 -0.25
N ILE A 270 -25.75 3.12 -0.18
CA ILE A 270 -27.19 3.19 0.15
C ILE A 270 -27.30 3.05 1.66
N GLU A 271 -27.59 4.17 2.33
CA GLU A 271 -27.55 4.27 3.80
C GLU A 271 -28.95 4.19 4.41
N GLY A 272 -29.84 3.37 3.83
CA GLY A 272 -31.16 3.12 4.39
C GLY A 272 -31.08 2.57 5.82
N THR A 273 -32.07 2.92 6.64
CA THR A 273 -32.25 2.35 7.98
C THR A 273 -33.52 1.50 8.04
N LYS A 274 -33.68 0.68 9.09
CA LYS A 274 -34.93 -0.09 9.28
C LYS A 274 -36.17 0.80 9.35
N LEU A 275 -36.05 2.01 9.90
CA LEU A 275 -37.16 2.97 10.04
C LEU A 275 -37.34 3.85 8.79
N ALA A 276 -36.28 4.04 8.01
CA ALA A 276 -36.27 4.86 6.80
C ALA A 276 -35.45 4.16 5.71
N PRO A 277 -36.01 3.11 5.08
CA PRO A 277 -35.34 2.40 3.99
C PRO A 277 -35.23 3.32 2.76
N VAL A 278 -34.18 3.12 1.97
CA VAL A 278 -34.14 3.69 0.62
C VAL A 278 -35.05 2.83 -0.26
N SER A 279 -35.84 3.46 -1.12
CA SER A 279 -36.80 2.73 -1.96
C SER A 279 -36.61 3.04 -3.45
N ILE A 280 -36.55 2.01 -4.28
CA ILE A 280 -36.63 2.11 -5.74
C ILE A 280 -38.03 1.66 -6.13
N LEU A 281 -38.80 2.54 -6.76
CA LEU A 281 -40.22 2.40 -7.01
C LEU A 281 -40.53 2.71 -8.48
N PRO A 282 -41.54 2.08 -9.09
CA PRO A 282 -42.04 2.56 -10.36
C PRO A 282 -42.70 3.94 -10.15
N LEU A 283 -42.68 4.78 -11.18
CA LEU A 283 -43.36 6.08 -11.15
C LEU A 283 -44.88 5.92 -10.91
N LYS A 284 -45.47 4.86 -11.48
CA LYS A 284 -46.86 4.46 -11.27
C LYS A 284 -46.92 2.97 -10.96
N SER A 285 -47.84 2.55 -10.10
CA SER A 285 -47.91 1.18 -9.58
C SER A 285 -48.19 0.09 -10.62
N ASP A 286 -48.61 0.46 -11.83
CA ASP A 286 -48.93 -0.41 -12.97
C ASP A 286 -47.83 -0.44 -14.04
N GLN A 287 -46.68 0.20 -13.79
CA GLN A 287 -45.59 0.34 -14.75
C GLN A 287 -44.35 -0.41 -14.28
N THR A 288 -43.72 -1.14 -15.20
CA THR A 288 -42.41 -1.75 -14.95
C THR A 288 -41.28 -0.82 -15.35
N TRP A 289 -40.13 -0.94 -14.69
CA TRP A 289 -38.91 -0.22 -15.05
C TRP A 289 -37.83 -1.19 -15.54
N GLY A 290 -36.67 -0.65 -15.92
CA GLY A 290 -35.56 -1.41 -16.47
C GLY A 290 -34.67 -2.01 -15.38
N THR A 291 -33.39 -1.66 -15.37
CA THR A 291 -32.39 -2.29 -14.51
C THR A 291 -31.81 -1.34 -13.49
N VAL A 292 -31.55 -1.81 -12.27
CA VAL A 292 -30.61 -1.17 -11.34
C VAL A 292 -29.39 -2.07 -11.19
N ALA A 293 -28.20 -1.57 -11.50
CA ALA A 293 -26.97 -2.37 -11.53
C ALA A 293 -25.77 -1.66 -10.92
N LEU A 294 -24.92 -2.42 -10.24
CA LEU A 294 -23.54 -2.07 -9.94
C LEU A 294 -22.66 -2.77 -10.96
N HIS A 295 -21.86 -2.02 -11.72
CA HIS A 295 -21.13 -2.56 -12.87
C HIS A 295 -19.68 -2.07 -12.93
N GLY A 296 -18.73 -3.00 -12.86
CA GLY A 296 -17.29 -2.75 -13.04
C GLY A 296 -16.49 -2.71 -11.73
N ALA A 297 -15.15 -2.83 -11.84
CA ALA A 297 -14.25 -2.97 -10.69
C ALA A 297 -14.26 -1.78 -9.73
N GLN A 298 -14.60 -0.58 -10.21
CA GLN A 298 -14.69 0.64 -9.39
C GLN A 298 -15.89 0.63 -8.41
N THR A 299 -16.79 -0.34 -8.51
CA THR A 299 -17.88 -0.56 -7.54
C THR A 299 -17.43 -1.32 -6.28
N GLU A 300 -16.19 -1.80 -6.23
CA GLU A 300 -15.64 -2.50 -5.07
C GLU A 300 -15.76 -1.65 -3.80
N GLY A 301 -16.27 -2.27 -2.72
CA GLY A 301 -16.50 -1.59 -1.44
C GLY A 301 -17.78 -0.76 -1.37
N SER A 302 -18.71 -0.91 -2.33
CA SER A 302 -20.07 -0.40 -2.21
C SER A 302 -20.81 -1.01 -1.02
N ILE A 303 -21.71 -0.24 -0.39
CA ILE A 303 -22.49 -0.67 0.77
C ILE A 303 -23.97 -0.44 0.48
N ILE A 304 -24.79 -1.47 0.71
CA ILE A 304 -26.24 -1.41 0.54
C ILE A 304 -26.92 -1.80 1.85
N ASN A 305 -27.56 -0.83 2.51
CA ASN A 305 -28.30 -1.03 3.75
C ASN A 305 -29.78 -0.67 3.58
N ASN A 306 -30.67 -1.58 4.02
CA ASN A 306 -32.13 -1.42 4.03
C ASN A 306 -32.69 -0.79 2.74
N LEU A 307 -32.49 -1.49 1.62
CA LEU A 307 -33.01 -1.13 0.31
C LEU A 307 -34.29 -1.91 0.01
N ASN A 308 -35.35 -1.20 -0.34
CA ASN A 308 -36.59 -1.77 -0.85
C ASN A 308 -36.66 -1.57 -2.35
N ILE A 309 -36.96 -2.64 -3.09
CA ILE A 309 -37.15 -2.60 -4.54
C ILE A 309 -38.56 -3.09 -4.83
N LYS A 310 -39.32 -2.27 -5.56
CA LYS A 310 -40.62 -2.65 -6.09
C LYS A 310 -40.60 -2.44 -7.60
N ASP A 311 -41.03 -3.45 -8.34
CA ASP A 311 -41.31 -3.42 -9.77
C ASP A 311 -42.81 -3.63 -9.96
#